data_AF-A0A212J497-F1
#
_entry.id   AF-A0A212J497-F1
#
_cell.length_a   1.000
_cell.length_b   1.000
_cell.length_c   1.000
_cell.angle_alpha   90.00
_cell.angle_beta   90.00
_cell.angle_gamma   90.00
#
_symmetry.space_group_name_H-M   'P 1'
#
loop_
_entity.id
_entity.type
_entity.pdbx_description
1 polymer ?
#
loop_
_entity_poly.entity_id
_entity_poly.type
_entity_poly.pdbx_seq_one_letter_code
_entity_poly.pdbx_strand_id
1 'polypeptide(L)'
;MTAPRRFLPNRRPIASGTVFAGDAAFVVSAGFDPASGRVREVFLSAEKHGSALDVFAHDAAVVISVALQCGVSAAQLAHSVARTPAGPATPIGAALDWIERLEERE
;
A
#
# COMPACT_ATOMS: atom_id res chain seq x y z
N MET A 1 17.62 -13.21 7.99
CA MET A 1 16.40 -13.89 8.48
C MET A 1 15.26 -12.89 8.33
N THR A 2 14.25 -13.19 7.52
CA THR A 2 13.06 -12.33 7.39
C THR A 2 12.20 -12.51 8.64
N ALA A 3 11.66 -11.42 9.22
CA ALA A 3 10.79 -11.53 10.38
C ALA A 3 9.53 -12.37 10.03
N PRO A 4 8.98 -13.15 10.96
CA PRO A 4 7.78 -13.93 10.70
C PRO A 4 6.62 -12.99 10.33
N ARG A 5 5.81 -13.40 9.35
CA ARG A 5 4.63 -12.65 8.91
C ARG A 5 3.69 -12.44 10.09
N ARG A 6 3.38 -11.18 10.40
CA ARG A 6 2.39 -10.82 11.41
C ARG A 6 0.98 -10.75 10.80
N PHE A 7 0.08 -11.59 11.27
CA PHE A 7 -1.33 -11.53 10.89
C PHE A 7 -2.08 -10.47 11.70
N LEU A 8 -3.06 -9.82 11.06
CA LEU A 8 -3.91 -8.83 11.70
C LEU A 8 -5.22 -9.48 12.16
N PRO A 9 -5.85 -8.97 13.23
CA PRO A 9 -7.17 -9.42 13.64
C PRO A 9 -8.22 -9.07 12.57
N ASN A 10 -9.30 -9.86 12.54
CA ASN A 10 -10.37 -9.68 11.55
C ASN A 10 -10.97 -8.25 11.58
N ARG A 11 -11.12 -7.68 12.78
CA ARG A 11 -11.50 -6.27 12.97
C ARG A 11 -10.27 -5.43 13.25
N ARG A 12 -10.02 -4.44 12.39
CA ARG A 12 -8.88 -3.52 12.46
C ARG A 12 -9.26 -2.15 11.91
N PRO A 13 -8.65 -1.05 12.37
CA PRO A 13 -8.84 0.27 11.77
C PRO A 13 -8.41 0.25 10.30
N ILE A 14 -9.17 0.97 9.47
CA ILE A 14 -8.89 1.16 8.06
C ILE A 14 -8.97 2.65 7.74
N ALA A 15 -7.99 3.16 7.00
CA ALA A 15 -8.08 4.42 6.29
C ALA A 15 -8.21 4.12 4.80
N SER A 16 -8.99 4.92 4.09
CA SER A 16 -9.12 4.83 2.63
C SER A 16 -8.93 6.19 2.00
N GLY A 17 -8.41 6.19 0.78
CA GLY A 17 -8.19 7.40 -0.01
C GLY A 17 -8.11 7.08 -1.49
N THR A 18 -7.85 8.13 -2.27
CA THR A 18 -7.61 8.02 -3.70
C THR A 18 -6.19 8.46 -4.00
N VAL A 19 -5.50 7.67 -4.82
CA VAL A 19 -4.18 8.02 -5.36
C VAL A 19 -4.23 8.02 -6.88
N PHE A 20 -3.28 8.71 -7.50
CA PHE A 20 -3.22 8.89 -8.94
C PHE A 20 -1.89 8.39 -9.49
N ALA A 21 -1.96 7.77 -10.68
CA ALA A 21 -0.79 7.46 -11.49
C ALA A 21 -1.03 8.02 -12.90
N GLY A 22 -0.45 9.18 -13.18
CA GLY A 22 -0.91 10.03 -14.29
C GLY A 22 -2.37 10.45 -14.03
N ASP A 23 -3.22 10.28 -15.04
CA ASP A 23 -4.65 10.63 -14.97
C ASP A 23 -5.53 9.51 -14.42
N ALA A 24 -4.96 8.32 -14.16
CA ALA A 24 -5.71 7.17 -13.68
C ALA A 24 -5.85 7.22 -12.14
N ALA A 25 -7.10 7.13 -11.66
CA ALA A 25 -7.44 7.08 -10.24
C ALA A 25 -7.47 5.64 -9.71
N PHE A 26 -7.00 5.49 -8.48
CA PHE A 26 -7.00 4.22 -7.75
C PHE A 26 -7.51 4.43 -6.34
N VAL A 27 -8.37 3.53 -5.88
CA VAL A 27 -8.77 3.47 -4.48
C VAL A 27 -7.70 2.71 -3.72
N VAL A 28 -7.15 3.34 -2.68
CA VAL A 28 -6.20 2.73 -1.76
C VAL A 28 -6.83 2.64 -0.38
N SER A 29 -6.61 1.52 0.30
CA SER A 29 -6.97 1.35 1.71
C SER A 29 -5.80 0.79 2.49
N ALA A 30 -5.56 1.33 3.69
CA ALA A 30 -4.53 0.90 4.62
C ALA A 30 -5.17 0.27 5.86
N GLY A 31 -4.77 -0.96 6.19
CA GLY A 31 -5.15 -1.64 7.42
C GLY A 31 -4.08 -1.50 8.49
N PHE A 32 -4.49 -1.03 9.67
CA PHE A 32 -3.59 -0.72 10.78
C PHE A 32 -3.53 -1.88 11.77
N ASP A 33 -2.33 -2.19 12.27
CA ASP A 33 -2.14 -3.08 13.40
C ASP A 33 -2.55 -2.39 14.70
N PRO A 34 -3.63 -2.82 15.38
CA PRO A 34 -4.17 -2.11 16.55
C PRO A 34 -3.18 -1.99 17.71
N ALA A 35 -2.18 -2.88 17.78
CA ALA A 35 -1.19 -2.85 18.86
C ALA A 35 -0.02 -1.91 18.58
N SER A 36 0.31 -1.64 17.31
CA SER A 36 1.44 -0.76 16.96
C SER A 36 1.05 0.55 16.29
N GLY A 37 -0.20 0.72 15.87
CA GLY A 37 -0.64 1.86 15.06
C GLY A 37 -0.04 1.86 13.65
N ARG A 38 0.75 0.85 13.28
CA ARG A 38 1.43 0.82 12.00
C ARG A 38 0.58 0.21 10.90
N VAL A 39 0.74 0.70 9.68
CA VAL A 39 0.11 0.09 8.50
C VAL A 39 0.77 -1.25 8.22
N ARG A 40 -0.04 -2.30 8.06
CA ARG A 40 0.42 -3.66 7.75
C ARG A 40 -0.28 -4.28 6.56
N GLU A 41 -1.39 -3.70 6.13
CA GLU A 41 -2.12 -4.17 4.97
C GLU A 41 -2.42 -3.02 4.05
N VAL A 42 -2.39 -3.31 2.75
CA VAL A 42 -2.68 -2.39 1.67
C VAL A 42 -3.64 -3.10 0.74
N PHE A 43 -4.65 -2.37 0.30
CA PHE A 43 -5.56 -2.75 -0.76
C PHE A 43 -5.49 -1.68 -1.83
N LEU A 44 -5.47 -2.10 -3.09
CA LEU A 44 -5.39 -1.20 -4.23
C LEU A 44 -6.29 -1.72 -5.34
N SER A 45 -7.17 -0.86 -5.82
CA SER A 45 -8.12 -1.17 -6.90
C SER A 45 -8.16 -0.05 -7.92
N ALA A 46 -8.22 -0.42 -9.19
CA ALA A 46 -8.46 0.54 -10.27
C ALA A 46 -9.96 0.80 -10.41
N GLU A 47 -10.36 1.90 -11.07
CA GLU A 47 -11.78 2.21 -11.29
C GLU A 47 -12.52 1.06 -12.00
N LYS A 48 -11.90 0.49 -13.05
CA LYS A 48 -12.45 -0.64 -13.78
C LYS A 48 -12.05 -1.95 -13.13
N HIS A 49 -12.91 -2.42 -12.25
CA HIS A 49 -12.77 -3.70 -11.56
C HIS A 49 -12.67 -4.87 -12.55
N GLY A 50 -11.77 -5.81 -12.26
CA GLY A 50 -11.52 -6.97 -13.12
C GLY A 50 -10.76 -6.66 -14.42
N SER A 51 -10.32 -5.42 -14.63
CA SER A 51 -9.36 -5.13 -15.70
C SER A 51 -7.99 -5.72 -15.36
N ALA A 52 -7.14 -5.92 -16.38
CA ALA A 52 -5.77 -6.41 -16.14
C ALA A 52 -5.01 -5.52 -15.14
N LEU A 53 -5.18 -4.20 -15.25
CA LEU A 53 -4.56 -3.24 -14.35
C LEU A 53 -5.07 -3.36 -12.90
N ASP A 54 -6.38 -3.60 -12.72
CA ASP A 54 -6.97 -3.85 -11.40
C ASP A 54 -6.42 -5.12 -10.76
N VAL A 55 -6.31 -6.21 -11.54
CA VAL A 55 -5.73 -7.48 -11.07
C VAL A 55 -4.26 -7.30 -10.68
N PHE A 56 -3.46 -6.60 -11.49
CA PHE A 56 -2.07 -6.30 -11.14
C PHE A 56 -1.95 -5.41 -9.89
N ALA A 57 -2.83 -4.42 -9.74
CA ALA A 57 -2.88 -3.56 -8.56
C ALA A 57 -3.22 -4.36 -7.30
N HIS A 58 -4.19 -5.28 -7.40
CA HIS A 58 -4.58 -6.17 -6.32
C HIS A 58 -3.41 -7.08 -5.88
N ASP A 59 -2.77 -7.77 -6.83
CA ASP A 59 -1.64 -8.67 -6.54
C ASP A 59 -0.46 -7.90 -5.92
N ALA A 60 -0.16 -6.70 -6.45
CA ALA A 60 0.87 -5.84 -5.88
C ALA A 60 0.53 -5.45 -4.43
N ALA A 61 -0.72 -5.10 -4.13
CA ALA A 61 -1.17 -4.75 -2.78
C ALA A 61 -1.02 -5.93 -1.80
N VAL A 62 -1.28 -7.16 -2.26
CA VAL A 62 -1.04 -8.39 -1.48
C VAL A 62 0.45 -8.55 -1.16
N VAL A 63 1.32 -8.41 -2.17
CA VAL A 63 2.78 -8.53 -1.98
C VAL A 63 3.30 -7.45 -1.01
N ILE A 64 2.83 -6.22 -1.15
CA ILE A 64 3.17 -5.11 -0.25
C ILE A 64 2.71 -5.43 1.18
N SER A 65 1.48 -5.91 1.36
CA SER A 65 0.96 -6.31 2.67
C SER A 65 1.85 -7.36 3.34
N VAL A 66 2.28 -8.38 2.59
CA VAL A 66 3.21 -9.40 3.11
C VAL A 66 4.54 -8.77 3.52
N ALA A 67 5.11 -7.88 2.71
CA ALA A 67 6.36 -7.19 3.03
C ALA A 67 6.23 -6.33 4.31
N LEU A 68 5.14 -5.56 4.45
CA LEU A 68 4.85 -4.76 5.64
C LEU A 68 4.68 -5.64 6.88
N GLN A 69 4.00 -6.78 6.75
CA GLN A 69 3.81 -7.77 7.83
C GLN A 69 5.12 -8.47 8.23
N CYS A 70 6.08 -8.54 7.32
CA CYS A 70 7.45 -9.03 7.54
C CYS A 70 8.42 -7.93 8.00
N GLY A 71 7.92 -6.71 8.25
CA GLY A 71 8.68 -5.62 8.87
C GLY A 71 9.36 -4.65 7.91
N VAL A 72 9.22 -4.81 6.59
CA VAL A 72 9.69 -3.80 5.63
C VAL A 72 8.81 -2.54 5.77
N SER A 73 9.39 -1.35 5.84
CA SER A 73 8.59 -0.12 5.92
C SER A 73 8.06 0.31 4.55
N ALA A 74 6.99 1.12 4.55
CA ALA A 74 6.47 1.72 3.32
C ALA A 74 7.56 2.56 2.61
N ALA A 75 8.32 3.36 3.38
CA ALA A 75 9.49 4.12 2.90
C ALA A 75 10.53 3.27 2.17
N GLN A 76 10.88 2.10 2.71
CA GLN A 76 11.84 1.20 2.05
C GLN A 76 11.29 0.65 0.73
N LEU A 77 9.99 0.31 0.68
CA LEU A 77 9.33 -0.14 -0.54
C LEU A 77 9.22 0.99 -1.56
N ALA A 78 8.84 2.20 -1.15
CA ALA A 78 8.68 3.37 -2.03
C ALA A 78 9.99 3.76 -2.70
N HIS A 79 11.12 3.57 -2.01
CA HIS A 79 12.45 3.78 -2.57
C HIS A 79 12.86 2.69 -3.58
N SER A 80 12.26 1.50 -3.50
CA SER A 80 12.64 0.34 -4.32
C SER A 80 11.80 0.19 -5.59
N VAL A 81 10.63 0.84 -5.69
CA VAL A 81 9.75 0.77 -6.86
C VAL A 81 10.07 1.86 -7.89
N ALA A 82 9.56 1.67 -9.12
CA ALA A 82 9.82 2.57 -10.23
C ALA A 82 9.34 4.01 -9.93
N ARG A 83 10.23 4.97 -10.17
CA ARG A 83 10.00 6.40 -9.97
C ARG A 83 10.46 7.19 -11.20
N THR A 84 9.83 8.33 -11.42
CA THR A 84 10.20 9.34 -12.40
C THR A 84 10.64 10.62 -11.67
N PRO A 85 11.27 11.60 -12.35
CA PRO A 85 11.54 12.91 -11.75
C PRO A 85 10.30 13.64 -11.21
N ALA A 86 9.10 13.31 -11.71
CA ALA A 86 7.84 13.90 -11.27
C ALA A 86 7.20 13.17 -10.08
N GLY A 87 7.77 12.05 -9.63
CA GLY A 87 7.24 11.24 -8.53
C GLY A 87 7.04 9.76 -8.89
N PRO A 88 6.13 9.04 -8.19
CA PRO A 88 5.94 7.61 -8.42
C PRO A 88 5.51 7.32 -9.86
N ALA A 89 6.14 6.33 -10.50
CA ALA A 89 5.85 5.99 -11.90
C ALA A 89 4.59 5.12 -12.07
N THR A 90 4.06 4.60 -10.96
CA THR A 90 3.00 3.58 -10.93
C THR A 90 2.07 3.84 -9.75
N PRO A 91 0.84 3.29 -9.75
CA PRO A 91 -0.06 3.43 -8.61
C PRO A 91 0.47 2.75 -7.34
N ILE A 92 1.39 1.78 -7.49
CA ILE A 92 2.10 1.15 -6.36
C ILE A 92 2.92 2.19 -5.59
N GLY A 93 3.74 2.98 -6.29
CA GLY A 93 4.52 4.04 -5.65
C GLY A 93 3.62 5.11 -5.02
N ALA A 94 2.53 5.48 -5.70
CA ALA A 94 1.58 6.47 -5.18
C ALA A 94 0.87 5.99 -3.90
N ALA A 95 0.53 4.70 -3.83
CA ALA A 95 -0.05 4.07 -2.64
C ALA A 95 0.95 4.04 -1.47
N LEU A 96 2.23 3.71 -1.72
CA LEU A 96 3.27 3.71 -0.70
C LEU A 96 3.51 5.11 -0.13
N ASP A 97 3.60 6.12 -0.98
CA ASP A 97 3.75 7.52 -0.56
C ASP A 97 2.53 8.00 0.25
N TRP A 98 1.33 7.49 -0.06
CA TRP A 98 0.13 7.78 0.72
C TRP A 98 0.14 7.11 2.09
N ILE A 99 0.64 5.88 2.18
CA ILE A 99 0.80 5.15 3.45
C ILE A 99 1.83 5.84 4.35
N GLU A 100 2.96 6.28 3.81
CA GLU A 100 3.97 7.02 4.57
C GLU A 100 3.36 8.26 5.22
N ARG A 101 2.59 9.04 4.46
CA ARG A 101 1.87 10.21 5.00
C ARG A 101 0.83 9.88 6.06
N LEU A 102 0.29 8.65 6.09
CA LEU A 102 -0.61 8.21 7.16
C LEU A 102 0.18 7.88 8.42
N GLU A 103 1.30 7.18 8.30
CA GLU A 103 2.17 6.83 9.44
C GLU A 103 2.82 8.08 10.07
N GLU A 104 2.98 9.19 9.33
CA GLU A 104 3.48 10.48 9.84
C GLU A 104 2.44 11.31 10.64
N ARG A 105 1.15 10.97 10.55
CA ARG A 105 0.04 11.75 11.13
C ARG A 105 -0.45 11.25 12.48
N GLU A 106 0.10 10.14 12.97
CA GLU A 106 -0.14 9.57 14.32
C GLU A 106 1.04 9.82 15.25
#